data_AF-A0AAD5H988-F1
#
_entry.id   AF-A0AAD5H988-F1
#
_cell.length_a   1.000
_cell.length_b   1.000
_cell.length_c   1.000
_cell.angle_alpha   90.00
_cell.angle_beta   90.00
_cell.angle_gamma   90.00
#
_symmetry.space_group_name_H-M   'P 1'
#
loop_
_entity.id
_entity.type
_entity.pdbx_description
1 polymer ?
#
loop_
_entity_poly.entity_id
_entity_poly.type
_entity_poly.pdbx_seq_one_letter_code
_entity_poly.pdbx_strand_id
1 'polypeptide(L)'
;MLAATAPFKPAAAAAAPSAARPRGRCAAAVRCAAARPEGPQGAWAKSYLEVKGSTLANQCPILGADAQQGLGDVKPGTFQLDKFCMEPSSIKVKMPGSKEFEPSTLLTRNTYSLDQMTGSVTVKGDGSVALKQQDGIDFAPVTVKIRGGEMVPFMFTVKNLNIEGKADGLTGDFTVPSYRGATFMDPQGRGAASGWEYVKGLAAAGAQEELAAENVKSAAATVGEAAFAIASTDAATGEIAGVFVTRQLADDDLGSKDPATIEIEGIWYGQLS
;
A
#
# COMPACT_ATOMS: atom_id res chain seq x y z
N MET A 1 -6.18 14.39 33.53
CA MET A 1 -7.19 13.33 33.75
C MET A 1 -6.89 12.21 32.76
N LEU A 2 -6.41 11.06 33.24
CA LEU A 2 -6.17 9.88 32.43
C LEU A 2 -7.52 9.30 31.96
N ALA A 3 -7.74 9.24 30.65
CA ALA A 3 -8.83 8.45 30.08
C ALA A 3 -8.24 7.11 29.60
N ALA A 4 -8.55 6.05 30.33
CA ALA A 4 -8.20 4.69 29.99
C ALA A 4 -9.07 4.22 28.80
N THR A 5 -8.43 3.82 27.70
CA THR A 5 -9.06 3.13 26.58
C THR A 5 -9.30 1.66 26.93
N ALA A 6 -10.55 1.22 26.86
CA ALA A 6 -10.96 -0.16 27.13
C ALA A 6 -10.50 -1.13 26.02
N PRO A 7 -10.18 -2.40 26.35
CA PRO A 7 -9.73 -3.39 25.37
C PRO A 7 -10.90 -3.96 24.54
N PHE A 8 -10.63 -4.17 23.25
CA PHE A 8 -11.55 -4.79 22.28
C PHE A 8 -11.70 -6.29 22.55
N LYS A 9 -12.94 -6.78 22.62
CA LYS A 9 -13.29 -8.19 22.86
C LYS A 9 -13.84 -8.80 21.57
N PRO A 10 -13.32 -9.94 21.07
CA PRO A 10 -13.81 -10.53 19.83
C PRO A 10 -15.18 -11.18 20.04
N ALA A 11 -16.12 -10.90 19.14
CA ALA A 11 -17.42 -11.56 19.10
C ALA A 11 -17.27 -13.01 18.61
N ALA A 12 -17.99 -13.90 19.29
CA ALA A 12 -17.94 -15.35 19.12
C ALA A 12 -18.45 -15.81 17.74
N ALA A 13 -17.81 -16.88 17.24
CA ALA A 13 -18.19 -17.62 16.06
C ALA A 13 -19.60 -18.22 16.21
N ALA A 14 -20.48 -17.94 15.25
CA ALA A 14 -21.72 -18.67 15.05
C ALA A 14 -21.48 -19.75 13.98
N ALA A 15 -21.65 -21.01 14.39
CA ALA A 15 -21.58 -22.19 13.53
C ALA A 15 -22.94 -22.46 12.87
N ALA A 16 -22.93 -22.90 11.60
CA ALA A 16 -23.88 -23.85 10.98
C ALA A 16 -23.54 -24.02 9.47
N PRO A 17 -24.08 -25.03 8.75
CA PRO A 17 -23.94 -26.47 8.94
C PRO A 17 -23.43 -27.18 7.66
N SER A 18 -23.28 -28.50 7.75
CA SER A 18 -22.73 -29.43 6.76
C SER A 18 -23.51 -29.59 5.44
N ALA A 19 -22.73 -29.76 4.35
CA ALA A 19 -22.94 -30.54 3.13
C ALA A 19 -24.21 -30.37 2.26
N ALA A 20 -24.01 -29.91 1.01
CA ALA A 20 -24.48 -30.60 -0.22
C ALA A 20 -23.88 -29.94 -1.49
N ARG A 21 -23.19 -30.74 -2.32
CA ARG A 21 -22.94 -30.41 -3.75
C ARG A 21 -24.26 -30.55 -4.52
N PRO A 22 -24.51 -29.69 -5.52
CA PRO A 22 -24.61 -30.25 -6.86
C PRO A 22 -23.95 -29.43 -7.97
N ARG A 23 -23.68 -30.20 -9.02
CA ARG A 23 -23.03 -29.94 -10.31
C ARG A 23 -23.57 -28.73 -11.08
N GLY A 24 -22.63 -28.05 -11.73
CA GLY A 24 -22.74 -27.74 -13.16
C GLY A 24 -23.46 -26.46 -13.53
N ARG A 25 -22.69 -25.39 -13.76
CA ARG A 25 -22.77 -24.49 -14.93
C ARG A 25 -21.79 -23.34 -14.73
N CYS A 26 -20.63 -23.42 -15.36
CA CYS A 26 -19.82 -22.23 -15.66
C CYS A 26 -20.62 -21.38 -16.65
N ALA A 27 -21.22 -20.30 -16.18
CA ALA A 27 -21.69 -19.21 -17.03
C ALA A 27 -20.62 -18.12 -17.00
N ALA A 28 -20.12 -17.82 -18.19
CA ALA A 28 -19.03 -16.90 -18.45
C ALA A 28 -19.35 -15.47 -17.98
N ALA A 29 -18.55 -14.99 -17.04
CA ALA A 29 -18.27 -13.57 -16.84
C ALA A 29 -16.83 -13.41 -16.31
N VAL A 30 -15.89 -14.19 -16.87
CA VAL A 30 -14.47 -13.90 -16.70
C VAL A 30 -14.14 -12.83 -17.73
N ARG A 31 -14.12 -11.56 -17.28
CA ARG A 31 -13.37 -10.50 -17.96
C ARG A 31 -12.02 -11.10 -18.34
N CYS A 32 -11.58 -10.93 -19.59
CA CYS A 32 -10.22 -11.23 -20.01
C CYS A 32 -9.24 -10.49 -19.09
N ALA A 33 -8.78 -11.15 -18.03
CA ALA A 33 -7.51 -10.86 -17.43
C ALA A 33 -6.49 -11.22 -18.51
N ALA A 34 -5.70 -10.24 -18.95
CA ALA A 34 -4.50 -10.53 -19.70
C ALA A 34 -3.75 -11.63 -18.94
N ALA A 35 -3.33 -12.70 -19.63
CA ALA A 35 -2.64 -13.83 -19.02
C ALA A 35 -1.50 -13.30 -18.13
N ARG A 36 -1.70 -13.37 -16.82
CA ARG A 36 -0.71 -12.93 -15.84
C ARG A 36 0.43 -13.95 -15.90
N PRO A 37 1.69 -13.51 -15.87
CA PRO A 37 2.80 -14.43 -15.79
C PRO A 37 2.69 -15.27 -14.51
N GLU A 38 2.62 -16.58 -14.68
CA GLU A 38 2.75 -17.53 -13.57
C GLU A 38 4.23 -17.56 -13.14
N GLY A 39 4.43 -17.23 -11.87
CA GLY A 39 5.73 -17.07 -11.27
C GLY A 39 6.59 -15.98 -11.94
N PRO A 40 7.77 -15.72 -11.37
CA PRO A 40 8.81 -14.94 -12.00
C PRO A 40 9.10 -15.47 -13.41
N GLN A 41 9.20 -16.77 -13.60
CA GLN A 41 9.66 -17.38 -14.86
C GLN A 41 8.77 -17.02 -16.08
N GLY A 42 7.46 -16.91 -15.90
CA GLY A 42 6.55 -16.43 -16.95
C GLY A 42 6.71 -14.94 -17.29
N ALA A 43 7.13 -14.13 -16.31
CA ALA A 43 7.35 -12.69 -16.47
C ALA A 43 8.72 -12.41 -17.12
N TRP A 44 9.77 -13.09 -16.65
CA TRP A 44 11.14 -12.95 -17.15
C TRP A 44 11.35 -13.55 -18.55
N ALA A 45 10.43 -14.39 -19.04
CA ALA A 45 10.47 -14.93 -20.39
C ALA A 45 10.13 -13.89 -21.48
N LYS A 46 9.58 -12.73 -21.10
CA LYS A 46 9.23 -11.65 -22.05
C LYS A 46 10.37 -10.65 -22.17
N SER A 47 10.68 -10.26 -23.40
CA SER A 47 11.57 -9.14 -23.68
C SER A 47 10.95 -7.81 -23.24
N TYR A 48 11.81 -6.83 -22.97
CA TYR A 48 11.36 -5.48 -22.63
C TYR A 48 10.37 -4.90 -23.65
N LEU A 49 10.57 -5.16 -24.95
CA LEU A 49 9.70 -4.64 -26.01
C LEU A 49 8.31 -5.30 -26.02
N GLU A 50 8.19 -6.55 -25.57
CA GLU A 50 6.89 -7.21 -25.41
C GLU A 50 6.11 -6.69 -24.19
N VAL A 51 6.82 -6.27 -23.15
CA VAL A 51 6.23 -5.70 -21.94
C VAL A 51 5.91 -4.22 -22.12
N LYS A 52 6.73 -3.49 -22.88
CA LYS A 52 6.59 -2.04 -23.09
C LYS A 52 5.22 -1.69 -23.70
N GLY A 53 4.48 -0.82 -23.00
CA GLY A 53 3.15 -0.38 -23.42
C GLY A 53 2.02 -1.34 -23.06
N SER A 54 2.34 -2.54 -22.57
CA SER A 54 1.38 -3.41 -21.89
C SER A 54 1.15 -2.94 -20.45
N THR A 55 0.16 -3.53 -19.78
CA THR A 55 -0.06 -3.30 -18.33
C THR A 55 0.74 -4.26 -17.45
N LEU A 56 1.51 -5.18 -18.03
CA LEU A 56 2.17 -6.27 -17.30
C LEU A 56 3.27 -5.78 -16.37
N ALA A 57 3.95 -4.67 -16.70
CA ALA A 57 5.02 -4.11 -15.87
C ALA A 57 4.54 -3.55 -14.51
N ASN A 58 3.24 -3.30 -14.34
CA ASN A 58 2.67 -2.76 -13.11
C ASN A 58 1.83 -3.84 -12.37
N GLN A 59 2.14 -5.12 -12.62
CA GLN A 59 1.45 -6.25 -12.01
C GLN A 59 2.45 -7.10 -11.25
N CYS A 60 2.05 -7.61 -10.09
CA CYS A 60 2.86 -8.57 -9.37
C CYS A 60 2.73 -9.98 -9.98
N PRO A 61 3.78 -10.81 -9.94
CA PRO A 61 3.66 -12.22 -10.28
C PRO A 61 2.63 -12.92 -9.39
N ILE A 62 1.98 -13.94 -9.95
CA ILE A 62 1.10 -14.84 -9.20
C ILE A 62 1.77 -16.20 -9.07
N LEU A 63 1.60 -16.86 -7.92
CA LEU A 63 2.14 -18.21 -7.73
C LEU A 63 1.39 -19.22 -8.61
N GLY A 64 2.12 -20.22 -9.10
CA GLY A 64 1.59 -21.30 -9.95
C GLY A 64 0.73 -22.32 -9.18
N ALA A 65 0.23 -23.32 -9.90
CA ALA A 65 -0.70 -24.33 -9.36
C ALA A 65 -0.11 -25.20 -8.24
N ASP A 66 1.22 -25.31 -8.16
CA ASP A 66 1.92 -26.13 -7.17
C ASP A 66 2.08 -25.42 -5.80
N ALA A 67 1.64 -24.17 -5.68
CA ALA A 67 1.73 -23.42 -4.44
C ALA A 67 0.79 -23.98 -3.36
N GLN A 68 1.33 -24.08 -2.16
CA GLN A 68 0.63 -24.47 -0.95
C GLN A 68 -0.13 -23.29 -0.37
N GLN A 69 -1.23 -23.55 0.37
CA GLN A 69 -1.97 -22.51 1.06
C GLN A 69 -1.30 -22.12 2.38
N GLY A 70 -1.36 -20.83 2.72
CA GLY A 70 -0.78 -20.29 3.94
C GLY A 70 0.75 -20.38 3.94
N LEU A 71 1.36 -20.57 5.11
CA LEU A 71 2.82 -20.65 5.25
C LEU A 71 3.41 -21.98 4.70
N GLY A 72 2.59 -23.01 4.50
CA GLY A 72 3.01 -24.30 3.94
C GLY A 72 4.16 -24.96 4.72
N ASP A 73 5.11 -25.53 3.99
CA ASP A 73 6.30 -26.22 4.52
C ASP A 73 7.52 -25.30 4.73
N VAL A 74 7.32 -23.97 4.79
CA VAL A 74 8.41 -23.02 5.03
C VAL A 74 8.99 -23.25 6.42
N LYS A 75 10.29 -23.59 6.46
CA LYS A 75 10.98 -23.89 7.72
C LYS A 75 11.21 -22.62 8.54
N PRO A 76 11.20 -22.71 9.88
CA PRO A 76 11.65 -21.62 10.73
C PRO A 76 13.08 -21.18 10.37
N GLY A 77 13.31 -19.89 10.30
CA GLY A 77 14.56 -19.32 9.81
C GLY A 77 14.44 -17.82 9.53
N THR A 78 15.57 -17.19 9.24
CA THR A 78 15.61 -15.83 8.70
C THR A 78 16.03 -15.92 7.24
N PHE A 79 15.22 -15.33 6.38
CA PHE A 79 15.36 -15.33 4.93
C PHE A 79 15.49 -13.89 4.45
N GLN A 80 16.23 -13.70 3.37
CA GLN A 80 16.14 -12.43 2.64
C GLN A 80 14.89 -12.43 1.79
N LEU A 81 14.22 -11.30 1.78
CA LEU A 81 13.05 -11.06 0.95
C LEU A 81 13.50 -10.26 -0.25
N ASP A 82 13.39 -10.86 -1.43
CA ASP A 82 13.69 -10.25 -2.71
C ASP A 82 12.44 -10.12 -3.57
N LYS A 83 12.50 -9.23 -4.56
CA LYS A 83 11.42 -9.01 -5.54
C LYS A 83 10.06 -8.77 -4.86
N PHE A 84 10.09 -8.11 -3.70
CA PHE A 84 8.87 -7.79 -2.99
C PHE A 84 8.08 -6.74 -3.79
N CYS A 85 6.88 -7.13 -4.20
CA CYS A 85 5.99 -6.37 -5.05
C CYS A 85 4.63 -6.23 -4.37
N MET A 86 4.00 -5.07 -4.50
CA MET A 86 2.65 -4.80 -4.04
C MET A 86 1.81 -4.19 -5.15
N GLU A 87 0.69 -4.84 -5.48
CA GLU A 87 -0.27 -4.41 -6.50
C GLU A 87 -1.60 -4.04 -5.82
N PRO A 88 -1.88 -2.74 -5.65
CA PRO A 88 -3.20 -2.24 -5.27
C PRO A 88 -4.29 -2.68 -6.25
N SER A 89 -5.41 -3.12 -5.71
CA SER A 89 -6.62 -3.49 -6.46
C SER A 89 -7.82 -2.59 -6.13
N SER A 90 -7.83 -1.98 -4.95
CA SER A 90 -8.91 -1.13 -4.45
C SER A 90 -8.30 0.01 -3.63
N ILE A 91 -8.70 1.24 -3.94
CA ILE A 91 -8.29 2.45 -3.21
C ILE A 91 -9.56 3.17 -2.77
N LYS A 92 -9.72 3.32 -1.46
CA LYS A 92 -10.84 4.02 -0.85
C LYS A 92 -10.33 5.22 -0.07
N VAL A 93 -11.15 6.27 -0.01
CA VAL A 93 -10.80 7.55 0.61
C VAL A 93 -11.82 7.86 1.71
N LYS A 94 -11.35 8.30 2.87
CA LYS A 94 -12.17 8.88 3.93
C LYS A 94 -11.75 10.32 4.12
N MET A 95 -12.60 11.24 3.68
CA MET A 95 -12.39 12.68 3.83
C MET A 95 -12.47 13.11 5.30
N PRO A 96 -11.75 14.18 5.71
CA PRO A 96 -11.93 14.78 7.03
C PRO A 96 -13.40 15.12 7.28
N GLY A 97 -13.91 14.76 8.47
CA GLY A 97 -15.33 14.94 8.83
C GLY A 97 -16.29 13.85 8.33
N SER A 98 -15.85 12.97 7.41
CA SER A 98 -16.62 11.78 7.02
C SER A 98 -16.37 10.61 7.98
N LYS A 99 -17.37 9.75 8.14
CA LYS A 99 -17.27 8.50 8.91
C LYS A 99 -16.90 7.28 8.07
N GLU A 100 -17.13 7.35 6.76
CA GLU A 100 -17.06 6.19 5.88
C GLU A 100 -16.03 6.37 4.77
N PHE A 101 -15.42 5.25 4.37
CA PHE A 101 -14.55 5.17 3.20
C PHE A 101 -15.40 5.05 1.94
N GLU A 102 -15.14 5.93 0.96
CA GLU A 102 -15.78 5.88 -0.33
C GLU A 102 -14.82 5.33 -1.41
N PRO A 103 -15.33 4.61 -2.42
CA PRO A 103 -14.53 4.14 -3.53
C PRO A 103 -14.06 5.32 -4.38
N SER A 104 -12.84 5.22 -4.90
CA SER A 104 -12.21 6.25 -5.73
C SER A 104 -11.91 5.75 -7.15
N THR A 105 -11.62 6.68 -8.05
CA THR A 105 -11.18 6.39 -9.43
C THR A 105 -9.75 6.87 -9.63
N LEU A 106 -8.86 5.98 -10.07
CA LEU A 106 -7.46 6.28 -10.32
C LEU A 106 -7.26 7.25 -11.49
N LEU A 107 -6.41 8.27 -11.31
CA LEU A 107 -6.07 9.27 -12.35
C LEU A 107 -4.64 9.11 -12.91
N THR A 108 -3.70 8.58 -12.12
CA THR A 108 -2.27 8.54 -12.47
C THR A 108 -1.86 7.38 -13.40
N ARG A 109 -2.82 6.63 -13.94
CA ARG A 109 -2.58 5.43 -14.77
C ARG A 109 -1.75 4.37 -14.01
N ASN A 110 -1.10 3.46 -14.71
CA ASN A 110 -0.39 2.31 -14.14
C ASN A 110 1.00 2.70 -13.61
N THR A 111 1.04 3.47 -12.53
CA THR A 111 2.26 3.94 -11.87
C THR A 111 2.20 3.75 -10.34
N TYR A 112 1.41 2.79 -9.88
CA TYR A 112 1.01 2.68 -8.48
C TYR A 112 1.43 1.38 -7.81
N SER A 113 1.99 0.41 -8.53
CA SER A 113 2.57 -0.78 -7.90
C SER A 113 3.92 -0.42 -7.28
N LEU A 114 4.21 -1.01 -6.13
CA LEU A 114 5.56 -1.02 -5.55
C LEU A 114 6.25 -2.29 -6.01
N ASP A 115 7.52 -2.23 -6.36
CA ASP A 115 8.23 -3.35 -6.97
C ASP A 115 9.72 -3.34 -6.61
N GLN A 116 10.38 -4.48 -6.79
CA GLN A 116 11.80 -4.71 -6.52
C GLN A 116 12.22 -4.26 -5.11
N MET A 117 11.31 -4.35 -4.15
CA MET A 117 11.65 -4.12 -2.76
C MET A 117 12.44 -5.29 -2.20
N THR A 118 13.34 -4.97 -1.29
CA THR A 118 14.14 -5.95 -0.55
C THR A 118 13.91 -5.80 0.94
N GLY A 119 14.17 -6.87 1.68
CA GLY A 119 13.89 -6.90 3.10
C GLY A 119 14.33 -8.20 3.76
N SER A 120 13.80 -8.44 4.96
CA SER A 120 14.04 -9.67 5.71
C SER A 120 12.72 -10.27 6.16
N VAL A 121 12.59 -11.59 6.06
CA VAL A 121 11.47 -12.36 6.61
C VAL A 121 12.01 -13.35 7.62
N THR A 122 11.55 -13.26 8.86
CA THR A 122 11.88 -14.21 9.92
C THR A 122 10.66 -15.04 10.26
N VAL A 123 10.73 -16.34 10.01
CA VAL A 123 9.74 -17.33 10.42
C VAL A 123 10.19 -17.92 11.76
N LYS A 124 9.42 -17.68 12.81
CA LYS A 124 9.68 -18.20 14.16
C LYS A 124 9.11 -19.61 14.31
N GLY A 125 9.66 -20.39 15.23
CA GLY A 125 9.25 -21.79 15.45
C GLY A 125 7.81 -21.99 15.94
N ASP A 126 7.16 -20.91 16.40
CA ASP A 126 5.76 -20.88 16.81
C ASP A 126 4.78 -20.58 15.65
N GLY A 127 5.30 -20.44 14.42
CA GLY A 127 4.53 -20.09 13.22
C GLY A 127 4.24 -18.59 13.07
N SER A 128 4.82 -17.74 13.93
CA SER A 128 4.79 -16.29 13.72
C SER A 128 5.84 -15.86 12.70
N VAL A 129 5.53 -14.80 11.97
CA VAL A 129 6.36 -14.26 10.90
C VAL A 129 6.59 -12.78 11.18
N ALA A 130 7.83 -12.34 11.00
CA ALA A 130 8.22 -10.94 10.99
C ALA A 130 8.70 -10.58 9.59
N LEU A 131 8.13 -9.55 8.98
CA LEU A 131 8.52 -9.04 7.66
C LEU A 131 8.96 -7.59 7.81
N LYS A 132 10.16 -7.29 7.32
CA LYS A 132 10.72 -5.94 7.31
C LYS A 132 11.15 -5.55 5.92
N GLN A 133 10.70 -4.39 5.43
CA GLN A 133 11.20 -3.79 4.19
C GLN A 133 12.42 -2.92 4.51
N GLN A 134 13.40 -2.92 3.61
CA GLN A 134 14.66 -2.18 3.75
C GLN A 134 14.92 -1.22 2.59
N ASP A 135 14.84 -1.70 1.35
CA ASP A 135 15.17 -0.92 0.16
C ASP A 135 14.24 -1.24 -1.02
N GLY A 136 14.43 -0.54 -2.14
CA GLY A 136 13.74 -0.72 -3.43
C GLY A 136 12.75 0.40 -3.76
N ILE A 137 11.85 0.13 -4.72
CA ILE A 137 10.83 1.10 -5.14
C ILE A 137 9.63 0.99 -4.18
N ASP A 138 9.82 1.54 -3.00
CA ASP A 138 8.93 1.43 -1.84
C ASP A 138 7.95 2.61 -1.71
N PHE A 139 7.88 3.49 -2.71
CA PHE A 139 6.89 4.56 -2.80
C PHE A 139 6.44 4.84 -4.24
N ALA A 140 5.20 5.30 -4.39
CA ALA A 140 4.60 5.70 -5.65
C ALA A 140 3.62 6.88 -5.42
N PRO A 141 3.81 8.02 -6.10
CA PRO A 141 2.85 9.12 -6.04
C PRO A 141 1.59 8.75 -6.84
N VAL A 142 0.44 8.79 -6.16
CA VAL A 142 -0.86 8.40 -6.72
C VAL A 142 -1.84 9.56 -6.58
N THR A 143 -2.75 9.69 -7.54
CA THR A 143 -3.89 10.61 -7.41
C THR A 143 -5.16 9.88 -7.80
N VAL A 144 -6.16 9.99 -6.94
CA VAL A 144 -7.48 9.42 -7.16
C VAL A 144 -8.54 10.52 -7.13
N LYS A 145 -9.69 10.24 -7.74
CA LYS A 145 -10.86 11.10 -7.76
C LYS A 145 -12.00 10.43 -7.03
N ILE A 146 -12.60 11.13 -6.07
CA ILE A 146 -13.80 10.67 -5.36
C ILE A 146 -15.08 11.09 -6.11
N ARG A 147 -16.24 10.55 -5.70
CA ARG A 147 -17.52 10.83 -6.37
C ARG A 147 -17.91 12.31 -6.34
N GLY A 148 -17.47 13.04 -5.31
CA GLY A 148 -17.65 14.50 -5.19
C GLY A 148 -16.83 15.32 -6.20
N GLY A 149 -15.96 14.69 -6.98
CA GLY A 149 -15.15 15.36 -8.00
C GLY A 149 -13.78 15.83 -7.51
N GLU A 150 -13.57 15.81 -6.19
CA GLU A 150 -12.30 16.16 -5.56
C GLU A 150 -11.20 15.16 -5.93
N MET A 151 -10.01 15.70 -6.15
CA MET A 151 -8.81 14.93 -6.45
C MET A 151 -7.95 14.85 -5.20
N VAL A 152 -7.64 13.63 -4.78
CA VAL A 152 -6.88 13.36 -3.56
C VAL A 152 -5.54 12.75 -3.96
N PRO A 153 -4.46 13.55 -3.97
CA PRO A 153 -3.11 13.03 -4.12
C PRO A 153 -2.65 12.39 -2.82
N PHE A 154 -1.87 11.32 -2.93
CA PHE A 154 -1.24 10.65 -1.79
C PHE A 154 0.01 9.90 -2.25
N MET A 155 0.90 9.58 -1.30
CA MET A 155 2.10 8.81 -1.55
C MET A 155 1.89 7.36 -1.12
N PHE A 156 1.51 6.44 -2.02
CA PHE A 156 1.45 5.03 -1.66
C PHE A 156 2.86 4.55 -1.32
N THR A 157 3.06 3.98 -0.14
CA THR A 157 4.41 3.70 0.37
C THR A 157 4.36 2.57 1.38
N VAL A 158 5.49 1.88 1.53
CA VAL A 158 5.76 0.97 2.66
C VAL A 158 7.18 1.16 3.19
N LYS A 159 7.71 2.39 3.10
CA LYS A 159 9.03 2.76 3.65
C LYS A 159 9.19 2.34 5.10
N ASN A 160 10.28 1.63 5.40
CA ASN A 160 10.58 1.11 6.74
C ASN A 160 9.46 0.23 7.30
N LEU A 161 8.73 -0.50 6.44
CA LEU A 161 7.68 -1.41 6.88
C LEU A 161 8.23 -2.41 7.89
N ASN A 162 7.55 -2.54 9.02
CA ASN A 162 7.88 -3.51 10.05
C ASN A 162 6.60 -4.14 10.56
N ILE A 163 6.30 -5.35 10.10
CA ILE A 163 5.09 -6.08 10.47
C ILE A 163 5.45 -7.42 11.12
N GLU A 164 4.75 -7.78 12.17
CA GLU A 164 4.88 -9.07 12.83
C GLU A 164 3.50 -9.64 13.14
N GLY A 165 3.39 -10.97 13.19
CA GLY A 165 2.14 -11.63 13.56
C GLY A 165 2.11 -13.08 13.12
N LYS A 166 0.91 -13.64 13.04
CA LYS A 166 0.70 -14.95 12.41
C LYS A 166 0.65 -14.79 10.90
N ALA A 167 0.85 -15.88 10.18
CA ALA A 167 0.82 -15.89 8.71
C ALA A 167 -0.47 -15.28 8.12
N ASP A 168 -1.62 -15.42 8.80
CA ASP A 168 -2.92 -14.90 8.38
C ASP A 168 -3.23 -13.47 8.86
N GLY A 169 -2.34 -12.87 9.64
CA GLY A 169 -2.57 -11.57 10.27
C GLY A 169 -1.29 -10.96 10.79
N LEU A 170 -0.41 -10.57 9.88
CA LEU A 170 0.73 -9.71 10.18
C LEU A 170 0.24 -8.27 10.29
N THR A 171 0.66 -7.56 11.34
CA THR A 171 0.29 -6.16 11.54
C THR A 171 1.50 -5.34 11.94
N GLY A 172 1.49 -4.06 11.61
CA GLY A 172 2.53 -3.13 12.02
C GLY A 172 2.39 -1.80 11.31
N ASP A 173 3.49 -1.08 11.22
CA ASP A 173 3.55 0.29 10.75
C ASP A 173 4.62 0.52 9.69
N PHE A 174 4.50 1.66 9.01
CA PHE A 174 5.45 2.15 8.03
C PHE A 174 5.47 3.68 8.00
N THR A 175 6.53 4.24 7.45
CA THR A 175 6.70 5.69 7.29
C THR A 175 6.03 6.19 6.02
N VAL A 176 5.24 7.25 6.15
CA VAL A 176 4.65 7.98 5.02
C VAL A 176 5.34 9.33 4.91
N PRO A 177 6.28 9.52 3.96
CA PRO A 177 6.88 10.83 3.76
C PRO A 177 5.83 11.82 3.24
N SER A 178 6.08 13.12 3.43
CA SER A 178 5.25 14.15 2.80
C SER A 178 5.20 13.92 1.28
N TYR A 179 4.02 14.13 0.68
CA TYR A 179 3.81 13.96 -0.75
C TYR A 179 4.68 14.92 -1.58
N ARG A 180 4.99 16.10 -1.02
CA ARG A 180 5.90 17.08 -1.61
C ARG A 180 7.23 17.09 -0.85
N GLY A 181 8.33 17.12 -1.58
CA GLY A 181 9.65 17.28 -0.98
C GLY A 181 9.83 18.68 -0.37
N ALA A 182 10.76 18.83 0.57
CA ALA A 182 10.99 20.10 1.27
C ALA A 182 11.39 21.27 0.35
N THR A 183 11.96 20.99 -0.82
CA THR A 183 12.34 21.99 -1.84
C THR A 183 11.23 22.26 -2.87
N PHE A 184 10.05 21.66 -2.72
CA PHE A 184 8.89 22.00 -3.54
C PHE A 184 8.51 23.46 -3.32
N MET A 185 8.20 24.16 -4.41
CA MET A 185 7.72 25.53 -4.38
C MET A 185 6.27 25.56 -4.84
N ASP A 186 5.42 26.20 -4.03
CA ASP A 186 4.05 26.49 -4.42
C ASP A 186 4.01 27.58 -5.52
N PRO A 187 2.83 27.87 -6.10
CA PRO A 187 2.72 28.89 -7.15
C PRO A 187 3.12 30.31 -6.73
N GLN A 188 3.21 30.59 -5.43
CA GLN A 188 3.69 31.87 -4.89
C GLN A 188 5.20 31.86 -4.61
N GLY A 189 5.88 30.76 -4.95
CA GLY A 189 7.31 30.58 -4.71
C GLY A 189 7.64 30.29 -3.25
N ARG A 190 6.68 29.83 -2.45
CA ARG A 190 6.89 29.43 -1.04
C ARG A 190 7.23 27.96 -0.95
N GLY A 191 8.12 27.61 -0.04
CA GLY A 191 8.54 26.22 0.19
C GLY A 191 9.13 26.04 1.59
N ALA A 192 9.33 24.79 2.00
CA ALA A 192 9.76 24.48 3.37
C ALA A 192 11.27 24.73 3.59
N ALA A 193 12.11 24.28 2.65
CA ALA A 193 13.57 24.43 2.72
C ALA A 193 14.12 25.49 1.74
N SER A 194 13.34 25.86 0.74
CA SER A 194 13.73 26.84 -0.27
C SER A 194 12.51 27.62 -0.75
N GLY A 195 12.69 28.90 -1.05
CA GLY A 195 11.60 29.78 -1.48
C GLY A 195 11.36 30.90 -0.48
N TRP A 196 10.21 31.56 -0.60
CA TRP A 196 9.76 32.61 0.31
C TRP A 196 8.97 32.03 1.48
N GLU A 197 9.10 32.63 2.66
CA GLU A 197 8.33 32.26 3.86
C GLU A 197 7.01 33.03 3.98
N TYR A 198 6.71 33.90 3.02
CA TYR A 198 5.54 34.77 3.01
C TYR A 198 5.07 35.05 1.58
N VAL A 199 3.84 35.56 1.44
CA VAL A 199 3.31 35.94 0.13
C VAL A 199 3.86 37.29 -0.30
N LYS A 200 4.85 37.28 -1.20
CA LYS A 200 5.51 38.49 -1.70
C LYS A 200 4.56 39.47 -2.38
N GLY A 201 3.55 38.97 -3.10
CA GLY A 201 2.57 39.79 -3.82
C GLY A 201 1.63 40.60 -2.92
N LEU A 202 1.54 40.27 -1.63
CA LEU A 202 0.60 40.87 -0.66
C LEU A 202 1.30 41.48 0.57
N ALA A 203 2.58 41.83 0.44
CA ALA A 203 3.35 42.39 1.57
C ALA A 203 2.71 43.65 2.17
N ALA A 204 2.10 44.52 1.34
CA ALA A 204 1.44 45.74 1.80
C ALA A 204 0.03 45.52 2.39
N ALA A 205 -0.56 44.33 2.20
CA ALA A 205 -1.93 44.06 2.62
C ALA A 205 -2.07 43.63 4.09
N GLY A 206 -0.95 43.39 4.80
CA GLY A 206 -0.97 43.03 6.23
C GLY A 206 -1.60 41.66 6.57
N ALA A 207 -2.11 40.91 5.60
CA ALA A 207 -2.85 39.66 5.80
C ALA A 207 -1.96 38.40 5.97
N GLN A 208 -0.69 38.54 6.37
CA GLN A 208 0.24 37.39 6.45
C GLN A 208 -0.10 36.43 7.60
N GLU A 209 -0.74 36.93 8.66
CA GLU A 209 -1.17 36.11 9.81
C GLU A 209 -2.34 35.18 9.43
N GLU A 210 -3.26 35.65 8.59
CA GLU A 210 -4.37 34.83 8.06
C GLU A 210 -3.87 33.72 7.13
N LEU A 211 -2.68 33.89 6.54
CA LEU A 211 -2.04 32.96 5.62
C LEU A 211 -0.95 32.11 6.29
N ALA A 212 -0.92 32.07 7.62
CA ALA A 212 0.13 31.38 8.37
C ALA A 212 0.20 29.89 8.03
N ALA A 213 -0.95 29.23 7.83
CA ALA A 213 -1.02 27.80 7.47
C ALA A 213 -0.40 27.52 6.09
N GLU A 214 -0.52 28.46 5.15
CA GLU A 214 0.02 28.33 3.81
C GLU A 214 1.46 28.84 3.69
N ASN A 215 1.88 29.73 4.57
CA ASN A 215 3.23 30.30 4.64
C ASN A 215 4.20 29.34 5.33
N VAL A 216 3.80 28.73 6.44
CA VAL A 216 4.61 27.78 7.19
C VAL A 216 4.49 26.39 6.56
N LYS A 217 5.35 26.10 5.60
CA LYS A 217 5.38 24.81 4.91
C LYS A 217 6.05 23.74 5.76
N SER A 218 5.37 22.61 5.94
CA SER A 218 5.86 21.44 6.66
C SER A 218 6.01 20.23 5.73
N ALA A 219 7.22 19.67 5.66
CA ALA A 219 7.48 18.40 4.96
C ALA A 219 7.57 17.21 5.93
N ALA A 220 6.83 17.28 7.05
CA ALA A 220 6.85 16.25 8.08
C ALA A 220 6.33 14.91 7.54
N ALA A 221 6.93 13.82 8.00
CA ALA A 221 6.44 12.47 7.70
C ALA A 221 5.36 12.07 8.72
N THR A 222 4.44 11.21 8.28
CA THR A 222 3.41 10.59 9.11
C THR A 222 3.62 9.07 9.19
N VAL A 223 2.81 8.39 10.00
CA VAL A 223 2.86 6.92 10.14
C VAL A 223 1.64 6.31 9.47
N GLY A 224 1.86 5.23 8.72
CA GLY A 224 0.81 4.38 8.15
C GLY A 224 0.74 3.05 8.88
N GLU A 225 -0.43 2.41 8.80
CA GLU A 225 -0.71 1.10 9.39
C GLU A 225 -0.85 0.05 8.28
N ALA A 226 -0.28 -1.13 8.49
CA ALA A 226 -0.30 -2.23 7.56
C ALA A 226 -0.87 -3.50 8.20
N ALA A 227 -1.67 -4.22 7.43
CA ALA A 227 -2.16 -5.56 7.75
C ALA A 227 -1.97 -6.48 6.54
N PHE A 228 -1.25 -7.58 6.71
CA PHE A 228 -0.90 -8.51 5.64
C PHE A 228 -1.33 -9.92 6.02
N ALA A 229 -1.68 -10.72 5.01
CA ALA A 229 -1.90 -12.15 5.16
C ALA A 229 -1.17 -12.89 4.04
N ILE A 230 -0.41 -13.91 4.41
CA ILE A 230 0.24 -14.86 3.50
C ILE A 230 -0.84 -15.85 3.06
N ALA A 231 -1.19 -15.80 1.77
CA ALA A 231 -2.23 -16.65 1.20
C ALA A 231 -1.66 -17.95 0.63
N SER A 232 -0.47 -17.88 0.04
CA SER A 232 0.16 -19.01 -0.62
C SER A 232 1.68 -18.94 -0.59
N THR A 233 2.32 -20.10 -0.52
CA THR A 233 3.78 -20.26 -0.58
C THR A 233 4.18 -21.43 -1.48
N ASP A 234 5.31 -21.30 -2.14
CA ASP A 234 5.98 -22.39 -2.85
C ASP A 234 7.37 -22.59 -2.25
N ALA A 235 7.51 -23.67 -1.48
CA ALA A 235 8.75 -24.00 -0.79
C ALA A 235 9.89 -24.42 -1.74
N ALA A 236 9.59 -24.84 -2.98
CA ALA A 236 10.61 -25.26 -3.94
C ALA A 236 11.35 -24.06 -4.56
N THR A 237 10.61 -22.97 -4.80
CA THR A 237 11.12 -21.74 -5.43
C THR A 237 11.39 -20.62 -4.41
N GLY A 238 10.91 -20.78 -3.18
CA GLY A 238 10.94 -19.77 -2.13
C GLY A 238 9.90 -18.67 -2.32
N GLU A 239 8.93 -18.85 -3.21
CA GLU A 239 7.95 -17.80 -3.53
C GLU A 239 6.87 -17.72 -2.46
N ILE A 240 6.49 -16.49 -2.10
CA ILE A 240 5.44 -16.20 -1.15
C ILE A 240 4.52 -15.13 -1.72
N ALA A 241 3.22 -15.26 -1.52
CA ALA A 241 2.26 -14.25 -1.93
C ALA A 241 1.07 -14.18 -0.99
N GLY A 242 0.38 -13.06 -1.06
CA GLY A 242 -0.70 -12.78 -0.14
C GLY A 242 -1.53 -11.59 -0.52
N VAL A 243 -2.33 -11.18 0.46
CA VAL A 243 -3.15 -9.98 0.40
C VAL A 243 -2.68 -8.98 1.43
N PHE A 244 -2.91 -7.70 1.16
CA PHE A 244 -2.61 -6.63 2.10
C PHE A 244 -3.77 -5.65 2.18
N VAL A 245 -3.86 -4.99 3.32
CA VAL A 245 -4.63 -3.78 3.55
C VAL A 245 -3.72 -2.79 4.27
N THR A 246 -3.57 -1.59 3.72
CA THR A 246 -2.85 -0.50 4.39
C THR A 246 -3.77 0.70 4.60
N ARG A 247 -3.49 1.47 5.65
CA ARG A 247 -4.11 2.76 5.92
C ARG A 247 -3.05 3.80 6.14
N GLN A 248 -3.19 4.93 5.45
CA GLN A 248 -2.22 6.01 5.49
C GLN A 248 -2.89 7.35 5.24
N LEU A 249 -2.21 8.43 5.62
CA LEU A 249 -2.68 9.78 5.32
C LEU A 249 -2.34 10.17 3.87
N ALA A 250 -3.21 11.01 3.30
CA ALA A 250 -3.03 11.63 2.00
C ALA A 250 -2.09 12.84 2.07
N ASP A 251 -1.89 13.50 0.94
CA ASP A 251 -1.24 14.81 0.87
C ASP A 251 -1.97 15.84 1.76
N ASP A 252 -1.20 16.60 2.55
CA ASP A 252 -1.63 17.70 3.40
C ASP A 252 -1.22 19.07 2.83
N ASP A 253 -0.76 19.12 1.57
CA ASP A 253 -0.25 20.32 0.89
C ASP A 253 0.81 21.08 1.69
N LEU A 254 1.77 20.31 2.21
CA LEU A 254 2.85 20.80 3.08
C LEU A 254 2.30 21.42 4.38
N GLY A 255 1.31 20.76 4.99
CA GLY A 255 0.71 21.15 6.26
C GLY A 255 -0.36 22.25 6.18
N SER A 256 -0.84 22.60 4.98
CA SER A 256 -1.84 23.66 4.79
C SER A 256 -3.30 23.18 4.96
N LYS A 257 -3.53 21.87 4.90
CA LYS A 257 -4.87 21.26 5.02
C LYS A 257 -4.84 19.97 5.83
N ASP A 258 -5.99 19.59 6.38
CA ASP A 258 -6.16 18.30 7.02
C ASP A 258 -6.12 17.17 5.96
N PRO A 259 -5.24 16.17 6.10
CA PRO A 259 -5.15 15.09 5.13
C PRO A 259 -6.31 14.10 5.25
N ALA A 260 -6.80 13.62 4.11
CA ALA A 260 -7.73 12.49 4.06
C ALA A 260 -7.03 11.18 4.50
N THR A 261 -7.81 10.20 4.97
CA THR A 261 -7.30 8.84 5.20
C THR A 261 -7.53 7.99 3.96
N ILE A 262 -6.51 7.28 3.50
CA ILE A 262 -6.57 6.36 2.36
C ILE A 262 -6.49 4.93 2.87
N GLU A 263 -7.39 4.08 2.40
CA GLU A 263 -7.33 2.62 2.59
C GLU A 263 -7.02 1.97 1.24
N ILE A 264 -5.99 1.13 1.22
CA ILE A 264 -5.47 0.49 0.01
C ILE A 264 -5.48 -1.01 0.24
N GLU A 265 -6.18 -1.74 -0.63
CA GLU A 265 -6.28 -3.20 -0.58
C GLU A 265 -5.68 -3.78 -1.86
N GLY A 266 -4.95 -4.88 -1.74
CA GLY A 266 -4.27 -5.45 -2.89
C GLY A 266 -3.67 -6.81 -2.63
N ILE A 267 -2.88 -7.24 -3.62
CA ILE A 267 -2.07 -8.46 -3.55
C ILE A 267 -0.61 -8.09 -3.45
N TRP A 268 0.19 -8.96 -2.86
CA TRP A 268 1.63 -8.81 -2.81
C TRP A 268 2.31 -10.15 -3.11
N TYR A 269 3.55 -10.04 -3.56
CA TYR A 269 4.42 -11.16 -3.92
C TYR A 269 5.82 -10.89 -3.37
N GLY A 270 6.54 -11.93 -3.01
CA GLY A 270 7.97 -11.87 -2.71
C GLY A 270 8.64 -13.22 -2.90
N GLN A 271 9.97 -13.22 -2.93
CA GLN A 271 10.78 -14.43 -3.03
C GLN A 271 11.74 -14.48 -1.84
N LEU A 272 11.76 -15.61 -1.15
CA LEU A 272 12.65 -15.91 -0.04
C LEU A 272 13.93 -16.58 -0.55
N SER A 273 15.07 -16.11 -0.08
CA SER A 273 16.40 -16.71 -0.33
C SER A 273 17.21 -16.90 0.95
#